data_AF-A0A2Z5G692-F1
#
_entry.id   AF-A0A2Z5G692-F1
#
_cell.length_a   1.000
_cell.length_b   1.000
_cell.length_c   1.000
_cell.angle_alpha   90.00
_cell.angle_beta   90.00
_cell.angle_gamma   90.00
#
_symmetry.space_group_name_H-M   'P 1'
#
loop_
_entity.id
_entity.type
_entity.pdbx_description
1 polymer ?
#
loop_
_entity_poly.entity_id
_entity_poly.type
_entity_poly.pdbx_seq_one_letter_code
_entity_poly.pdbx_strand_id
1 'polypeptide(L)'
;MRACADLFLSQNEHQSQFFVHPEVYSQTRQQCIERFVYLLAKQAADALAVAQTRRCQFLEAELKLCWTALDIGGSEMRDGRREITEREILSVQKASGTILHFLPEVANPAKRQQLTAELNRVKAALQALELEFSCEDHMTD
;
A
#
# COMPACT_ATOMS: atom_id res chain seq x y z
N MET A 1 -33.68 -42.53 -16.60
CA MET A 1 -33.99 -41.37 -17.46
C MET A 1 -33.02 -41.35 -18.64
N ARG A 2 -33.28 -42.22 -19.62
CA ARG A 2 -32.63 -42.27 -20.94
C ARG A 2 -33.61 -41.62 -21.91
N ALA A 3 -33.42 -40.35 -22.28
CA ALA A 3 -34.31 -39.70 -23.26
C ALA A 3 -33.73 -38.39 -23.86
N CYS A 4 -32.41 -38.27 -24.06
CA CYS A 4 -31.85 -37.14 -24.83
C CYS A 4 -30.76 -37.54 -25.84
N ALA A 5 -30.50 -38.84 -26.05
CA ALA A 5 -29.42 -39.30 -26.92
C ALA A 5 -29.84 -39.57 -28.38
N ASP A 6 -31.13 -39.67 -28.68
CA ASP A 6 -31.58 -40.26 -29.96
C ASP A 6 -32.26 -39.27 -30.94
N LEU A 7 -32.13 -37.96 -30.71
CA LEU A 7 -32.72 -36.93 -31.60
C LEU A 7 -31.69 -36.24 -32.51
N PHE A 8 -30.47 -36.78 -32.62
CA PHE A 8 -29.39 -36.19 -33.44
C PHE A 8 -28.97 -37.05 -34.64
N LEU A 9 -29.60 -38.20 -34.89
CA LEU A 9 -29.15 -39.18 -35.89
C LEU A 9 -30.08 -39.42 -37.08
N SER A 10 -31.18 -38.67 -37.28
CA SER A 10 -32.04 -38.88 -38.46
C SER A 10 -32.31 -37.66 -39.33
N GLN A 11 -31.70 -36.51 -39.06
CA GLN A 11 -31.82 -35.34 -39.93
C GLN A 11 -30.50 -34.61 -40.03
N ASN A 12 -29.58 -35.09 -40.87
CA ASN A 12 -28.53 -34.27 -41.49
C ASN A 12 -27.77 -35.06 -42.57
N GLU A 13 -28.52 -35.62 -43.54
CA GLU A 13 -27.98 -35.96 -44.87
C GLU A 13 -27.93 -34.72 -45.79
N HIS A 14 -27.97 -33.52 -45.22
CA HIS A 14 -27.79 -32.28 -45.96
C HIS A 14 -26.56 -31.54 -45.47
N GLN A 15 -25.57 -31.54 -46.36
CA GLN A 15 -24.41 -30.67 -46.40
C GLN A 15 -24.70 -29.28 -45.82
N SER A 16 -24.11 -29.00 -44.66
CA SER A 16 -23.53 -27.68 -44.39
C SER A 16 -22.23 -27.93 -43.66
N GLN A 17 -21.17 -28.10 -44.46
CA GLN A 17 -19.82 -27.91 -44.02
C GLN A 17 -19.74 -26.48 -43.46
N PHE A 18 -19.81 -26.32 -42.15
CA PHE A 18 -19.29 -25.13 -41.49
C PHE A 18 -17.77 -25.17 -41.62
N PHE A 19 -17.26 -24.83 -42.80
CA PHE A 19 -15.88 -24.42 -42.98
C PHE A 19 -15.74 -23.08 -42.27
N VAL A 20 -15.43 -23.10 -40.97
CA VAL A 20 -14.86 -21.93 -40.33
C VAL A 20 -13.50 -21.74 -40.98
N HIS A 21 -13.36 -20.71 -41.82
CA HIS A 21 -12.10 -20.39 -42.48
C HIS A 21 -10.98 -20.32 -41.41
N PRO A 22 -9.83 -20.99 -41.60
CA PRO A 22 -8.72 -20.98 -40.63
C PRO A 22 -8.31 -19.57 -40.21
N GLU A 23 -8.44 -18.60 -41.11
CA GLU A 23 -8.23 -17.18 -40.84
C GLU A 23 -9.20 -16.62 -39.79
N VAL A 24 -10.49 -16.95 -39.86
CA VAL A 24 -11.52 -16.50 -38.91
C VAL A 24 -11.26 -17.10 -37.51
N TYR A 25 -10.84 -18.36 -37.44
CA TYR A 25 -10.46 -19.00 -36.17
C TYR A 25 -9.20 -18.35 -35.57
N SER A 26 -8.20 -18.05 -36.40
CA SER A 26 -6.97 -17.37 -35.96
C SER A 26 -7.21 -15.94 -35.49
N GLN A 27 -8.07 -15.18 -36.18
CA GLN A 27 -8.44 -13.81 -35.82
C GLN A 27 -9.26 -13.78 -34.52
N THR A 28 -10.21 -14.70 -34.36
CA THR A 28 -11.01 -14.80 -33.13
C THR A 28 -10.13 -15.16 -31.93
N ARG A 29 -9.17 -16.08 -32.11
CA ARG A 29 -8.19 -16.43 -31.07
C ARG A 29 -7.30 -15.24 -30.71
N GLN A 30 -6.82 -14.50 -31.71
CA GLN A 30 -6.00 -13.31 -31.51
C GLN A 30 -6.75 -12.21 -30.75
N GLN A 31 -8.00 -11.93 -31.11
CA GLN A 31 -8.86 -10.97 -30.41
C GLN A 31 -9.14 -11.38 -28.96
N CYS A 32 -9.35 -12.68 -28.71
CA CYS A 32 -9.51 -13.20 -27.35
C CYS A 32 -8.25 -13.01 -26.51
N ILE A 33 -7.06 -13.25 -27.07
CA ILE A 33 -5.77 -13.06 -26.39
C ILE A 33 -5.56 -11.58 -26.07
N GLU A 34 -5.75 -10.68 -27.03
CA GLU A 34 -5.58 -9.23 -26.85
C GLU A 34 -6.51 -8.69 -25.76
N ARG A 35 -7.78 -9.12 -25.77
CA ARG A 35 -8.74 -8.73 -24.75
C ARG A 35 -8.36 -9.26 -23.36
N PHE A 36 -7.88 -10.49 -23.28
CA PHE A 36 -7.42 -11.07 -22.02
C PHE A 36 -6.21 -10.33 -21.46
N VAL A 37 -5.19 -10.07 -22.30
CA VAL A 37 -3.99 -9.32 -21.90
C VAL A 37 -4.36 -7.91 -21.44
N TYR A 38 -5.24 -7.22 -22.16
CA TYR A 38 -5.73 -5.91 -21.77
C TYR A 38 -6.43 -5.94 -20.40
N LEU A 39 -7.32 -6.91 -20.16
CA LEU A 39 -8.02 -7.04 -18.87
C LEU A 39 -7.06 -7.30 -17.72
N LEU A 40 -6.06 -8.16 -17.91
CA LEU A 40 -5.02 -8.41 -16.90
C LEU A 40 -4.18 -7.17 -16.63
N ALA A 41 -3.74 -6.46 -17.67
CA ALA A 41 -2.95 -5.23 -17.53
C ALA A 41 -3.75 -4.15 -16.77
N LYS A 42 -5.04 -4.01 -17.08
CA LYS A 42 -5.94 -3.10 -16.37
C LYS A 42 -6.07 -3.49 -14.89
N GLN A 43 -6.33 -4.75 -14.59
CA GLN A 43 -6.44 -5.23 -13.20
C GLN A 43 -5.15 -5.00 -12.41
N ALA A 44 -3.98 -5.23 -13.03
CA ALA A 44 -2.70 -4.98 -12.39
C ALA A 44 -2.47 -3.48 -12.12
N ALA A 45 -2.84 -2.61 -13.07
CA ALA A 45 -2.74 -1.16 -12.89
C ALA A 45 -3.67 -0.67 -11.76
N ASP A 46 -4.91 -1.16 -11.72
CA ASP A 46 -5.88 -0.82 -10.66
C ASP A 46 -5.38 -1.29 -9.29
N ALA A 47 -4.85 -2.52 -9.19
CA ALA A 47 -4.27 -3.05 -7.96
C ALA A 47 -3.06 -2.22 -7.48
N LEU A 48 -2.19 -1.80 -8.40
CA LEU A 48 -1.05 -0.94 -8.09
C LEU A 48 -1.52 0.43 -7.58
N ALA A 49 -2.53 1.02 -8.20
CA ALA A 49 -3.09 2.31 -7.76
C ALA A 49 -3.67 2.23 -6.34
N VAL A 50 -4.40 1.15 -6.02
CA VAL A 50 -4.90 0.89 -4.66
C VAL A 50 -3.75 0.71 -3.67
N ALA A 51 -2.72 -0.06 -4.03
CA ALA A 51 -1.55 -0.27 -3.17
C ALA A 51 -0.81 1.04 -2.87
N GLN A 52 -0.62 1.90 -3.89
CA GLN A 52 -0.01 3.23 -3.71
C GLN A 52 -0.84 4.13 -2.79
N THR A 53 -2.17 4.09 -2.94
CA THR A 53 -3.09 4.85 -2.08
C THR A 53 -2.97 4.41 -0.62
N ARG A 54 -3.03 3.10 -0.37
CA ARG A 54 -2.91 2.53 0.98
C ARG A 54 -1.55 2.83 1.61
N ARG A 55 -0.47 2.75 0.84
CA ARG A 55 0.87 3.09 1.33
C ARG A 55 0.95 4.55 1.77
N CYS A 56 0.39 5.48 0.99
CA CYS A 56 0.36 6.89 1.39
C CYS A 56 -0.43 7.09 2.68
N GLN A 57 -1.62 6.50 2.79
CA GLN A 57 -2.45 6.57 4.00
C GLN A 57 -1.75 5.99 5.23
N PHE A 58 -1.04 4.87 5.05
CA PHE A 58 -0.23 4.26 6.10
C PHE A 58 0.87 5.22 6.59
N LEU A 59 1.66 5.80 5.68
CA LEU A 59 2.73 6.73 6.04
C LEU A 59 2.21 8.00 6.73
N GLU A 60 1.05 8.51 6.28
CA GLU A 60 0.39 9.66 6.94
C GLU A 60 -0.10 9.31 8.35
N ALA A 61 -0.65 8.11 8.54
CA ALA A 61 -1.07 7.64 9.85
C ALA A 61 0.12 7.48 10.80
N GLU A 62 1.22 6.88 10.34
CA GLU A 62 2.44 6.73 11.14
C GLU A 62 3.03 8.10 11.54
N LEU A 63 3.09 9.07 10.61
CA LEU A 63 3.52 10.43 10.94
C LEU A 63 2.64 11.09 11.99
N LYS A 64 1.32 10.90 11.90
CA LYS A 64 0.37 11.41 12.90
C LYS A 64 0.60 10.75 14.26
N LEU A 65 0.86 9.44 14.30
CA LEU A 65 1.18 8.73 15.54
C LEU A 65 2.49 9.24 16.15
N CYS A 66 3.52 9.54 15.34
CA CYS A 66 4.75 10.17 15.83
C CYS A 66 4.47 11.49 16.54
N TRP A 67 3.67 12.38 15.93
CA TRP A 67 3.31 13.65 16.56
C TRP A 67 2.55 13.47 17.86
N THR A 68 1.56 12.58 17.90
CA THR A 68 0.84 12.27 19.13
C THR A 68 1.77 11.75 20.23
N ALA A 69 2.71 10.87 19.89
CA ALA A 69 3.68 10.34 20.85
C ALA A 69 4.65 11.44 21.34
N LEU A 70 5.08 12.37 20.48
CA LEU A 70 5.88 13.53 20.89
C LEU A 70 5.10 14.45 21.85
N ASP A 71 3.83 14.72 21.56
CA ASP A 71 2.97 15.55 22.42
C ASP A 71 2.79 14.90 23.81
N ILE A 72 2.51 13.60 23.84
CA ILE A 72 2.41 12.82 25.08
C ILE A 72 3.75 12.83 25.82
N GLY A 73 4.84 12.47 25.14
CA GLY A 73 6.17 12.40 25.74
C GLY A 73 6.61 13.73 26.37
N GLY A 74 6.36 14.84 25.68
CA GLY A 74 6.65 16.19 26.21
C GLY A 74 5.73 16.61 27.36
N SER A 75 4.46 16.19 27.36
CA SER A 75 3.56 16.45 28.50
C SER A 75 3.97 15.66 29.73
N GLU A 76 4.24 14.38 29.57
CA GLU A 76 4.58 13.47 30.65
C GLU A 76 5.96 13.79 31.25
N MET A 77 6.88 14.31 30.44
CA MET A 77 8.18 14.81 30.92
C MET A 77 7.98 15.98 31.89
N ARG A 78 7.15 16.96 31.54
CA ARG A 78 6.83 18.10 32.42
C ARG A 78 6.14 17.68 33.71
N ASP A 79 5.43 16.56 33.69
CA ASP A 79 4.78 15.97 34.86
C ASP A 79 5.72 15.04 35.67
N GLY A 80 6.99 14.93 35.27
CA GLY A 80 8.01 14.11 35.93
C GLY A 80 7.90 12.61 35.67
N ARG A 81 7.09 12.18 34.69
CA ARG A 81 6.86 10.76 34.36
C ARG A 81 7.85 10.23 33.32
N ARG A 82 9.12 10.17 33.70
CA ARG A 82 10.24 9.81 32.81
C ARG A 82 10.04 8.49 32.04
N GLU A 83 9.53 7.45 32.69
CA GLU A 83 9.30 6.14 32.04
C GLU A 83 8.33 6.23 30.84
N ILE A 84 7.32 7.10 30.93
CA ILE A 84 6.37 7.29 29.84
C ILE A 84 7.04 8.06 28.71
N THR A 85 7.78 9.12 29.01
CA THR A 85 8.55 9.88 28.02
C THR A 85 9.54 9.00 27.27
N GLU A 86 10.31 8.16 27.97
CA GLU A 86 11.25 7.22 27.35
C GLU A 86 10.54 6.26 26.38
N ARG A 87 9.40 5.70 26.81
CA ARG A 87 8.58 4.82 25.96
C ARG A 87 8.10 5.53 24.69
N GLU A 88 7.64 6.78 24.82
CA GLU A 88 7.18 7.53 23.66
C GLU A 88 8.33 7.91 22.72
N ILE A 89 9.51 8.26 23.23
CA ILE A 89 10.73 8.46 22.44
C ILE A 89 11.03 7.20 21.59
N LEU A 90 11.07 6.03 22.21
CA LEU A 90 11.30 4.75 21.52
C LEU A 90 10.21 4.46 20.48
N SER A 91 8.96 4.80 20.77
CA SER A 91 7.83 4.66 19.85
C SER A 91 8.03 5.51 18.58
N VAL A 92 8.40 6.78 18.74
CA VAL A 92 8.67 7.69 17.62
C VAL A 92 9.88 7.23 16.80
N GLN A 93 10.94 6.75 17.44
CA GLN A 93 12.11 6.21 16.75
C GLN A 93 11.74 5.00 15.87
N LYS A 94 10.96 4.07 16.41
CA LYS A 94 10.50 2.88 15.67
C LYS A 94 9.61 3.26 14.49
N ALA A 95 8.61 4.11 14.71
CA ALA A 95 7.72 4.58 13.65
C ALA A 95 8.51 5.36 12.56
N SER A 96 9.47 6.20 12.95
CA SER A 96 10.36 6.90 12.01
C SER A 96 11.17 5.94 11.14
N GLY A 97 11.65 4.83 11.71
CA GLY A 97 12.33 3.76 10.96
C GLY A 97 11.40 3.09 9.95
N THR A 98 10.17 2.78 10.34
CA THR A 98 9.14 2.22 9.45
C THR A 98 8.80 3.17 8.30
N ILE A 99 8.58 4.45 8.59
CA ILE A 99 8.30 5.48 7.58
C ILE A 99 9.45 5.56 6.58
N LEU A 100 10.71 5.61 7.07
CA LEU A 100 11.89 5.68 6.22
C LEU A 100 12.02 4.47 5.28
N HIS A 101 11.65 3.28 5.76
CA HIS A 101 11.69 2.05 4.96
C HIS A 101 10.70 2.09 3.78
N PHE A 102 9.47 2.56 4.00
CA PHE A 102 8.41 2.55 2.98
C PHE A 102 8.35 3.82 2.12
N LEU A 103 9.02 4.91 2.52
CA LEU A 103 9.06 6.18 1.80
C LEU A 103 9.49 6.05 0.32
N PRO A 104 10.53 5.27 -0.04
CA PRO A 104 11.01 5.17 -1.42
C PRO A 104 9.97 4.56 -2.37
N GLU A 105 9.05 3.74 -1.85
CA GLU A 105 8.03 3.04 -2.63
C GLU A 105 6.82 3.92 -3.01
N VAL A 106 6.78 5.16 -2.51
CA VAL A 106 5.77 6.16 -2.90
C VAL A 106 6.08 6.63 -4.32
N ALA A 107 5.19 6.28 -5.25
CA ALA A 107 5.38 6.57 -6.67
C ALA A 107 5.29 8.06 -7.00
N ASN A 108 4.43 8.81 -6.31
CA ASN A 108 4.25 10.25 -6.55
C ASN A 108 5.42 11.05 -5.92
N PRO A 109 6.28 11.71 -6.72
CA PRO A 109 7.45 12.40 -6.19
C PRO A 109 7.10 13.58 -5.27
N ALA A 110 6.06 14.35 -5.60
CA ALA A 110 5.62 15.47 -4.78
C ALA A 110 5.09 14.99 -3.43
N LYS A 111 4.32 13.89 -3.43
CA LYS A 111 3.83 13.27 -2.19
C LYS A 111 4.97 12.72 -1.34
N ARG A 112 5.94 12.04 -1.97
CA ARG A 112 7.13 11.54 -1.29
C ARG A 112 7.93 12.68 -0.66
N GLN A 113 8.11 13.79 -1.37
CA GLN A 113 8.79 14.98 -0.83
C GLN A 113 8.05 15.57 0.37
N GLN A 114 6.71 15.68 0.31
CA GLN A 114 5.89 16.13 1.42
C GLN A 114 6.09 15.24 2.67
N LEU A 115 5.99 13.91 2.50
CA LEU A 115 6.18 12.95 3.60
C LEU A 115 7.62 12.98 4.14
N THR A 116 8.62 13.19 3.27
CA THR A 116 10.03 13.35 3.68
C THR A 116 10.22 14.58 4.56
N ALA A 117 9.66 15.72 4.13
CA ALA A 117 9.76 16.97 4.87
C ALA A 117 9.09 16.84 6.25
N GLU A 118 7.93 16.18 6.30
CA GLU A 118 7.23 15.95 7.55
C GLU A 118 7.99 15.01 8.50
N LEU A 119 8.56 13.92 7.98
CA LEU A 119 9.43 13.04 8.78
C LEU A 119 10.63 13.80 9.36
N ASN A 120 11.23 14.71 8.60
CA ASN A 120 12.35 15.51 9.08
C ASN A 120 11.94 16.46 10.23
N ARG A 121 10.71 17.00 10.19
CA ARG A 121 10.17 17.80 11.30
C ARG A 121 9.96 16.94 12.55
N VAL A 122 9.38 15.75 12.39
CA VAL A 122 9.24 14.77 13.49
C VAL A 122 10.61 14.45 14.11
N LYS A 123 11.63 14.18 13.29
CA LYS A 123 12.99 13.90 13.78
C LYS A 123 13.61 15.06 14.54
N ALA A 124 13.42 16.30 14.07
CA ALA A 124 13.91 17.48 14.77
C ALA A 124 13.21 17.68 16.12
N ALA A 125 11.89 17.45 16.18
CA ALA A 125 11.13 17.52 17.42
C ALA A 125 11.52 16.40 18.40
N LEU A 126 11.73 15.18 17.91
CA LEU A 126 12.26 14.07 18.71
C LEU A 126 13.62 14.41 19.31
N GLN A 127 14.54 14.95 18.51
CA GLN A 127 15.86 15.33 18.98
C GLN A 127 15.80 16.41 20.09
N ALA A 128 14.86 17.36 19.97
CA ALA A 128 14.64 18.36 21.02
C ALA A 128 14.16 17.70 22.32
N LEU A 129 13.19 16.79 22.23
CA LEU A 129 12.69 16.04 23.38
C LEU A 129 13.77 15.17 24.03
N GLU A 130 14.61 14.49 23.25
CA GLU A 130 15.73 13.68 23.75
C GLU A 130 16.78 14.53 24.50
N LEU A 131 17.06 15.74 24.01
CA LEU A 131 17.97 16.69 24.67
C LEU A 131 17.40 17.16 26.00
N GLU A 132 16.10 17.51 26.04
CA GLU A 132 15.42 17.90 27.28
C GLU A 132 15.39 16.75 28.29
N PHE A 133 15.04 15.55 27.83
CA PHE A 133 15.00 14.33 28.64
C PHE A 133 16.36 14.03 29.29
N SER A 134 17.45 14.19 28.54
CA SER A 134 18.82 13.93 29.02
C SER A 134 19.33 15.00 29.99
N CYS A 135 18.86 16.25 29.89
CA CYS A 135 19.30 17.34 30.78
C CYS A 135 18.72 17.20 32.21
N GLU A 136 17.54 16.61 32.35
CA GLU A 136 16.89 16.44 33.66
C GLU A 136 17.56 15.38 34.55
N ASP A 137 18.30 14.41 33.98
CA ASP A 137 19.01 13.37 34.74
C ASP A 137 20.13 13.93 35.65
N HIS A 138 20.51 15.20 35.50
CA HIS A 138 21.59 15.83 36.26
C HIS A 138 21.14 16.80 37.37
N MET A 139 19.84 16.90 37.66
CA MET A 139 19.32 17.82 38.69
C MET A 139 18.75 17.15 39.95
N THR A 140 18.78 15.82 40.04
CA THR A 140 18.21 15.06 41.18
C THR A 140 19.23 14.46 42.15
N ASP A 141 20.48 14.95 42.17
CA ASP A 141 21.48 14.60 43.20
C ASP A 141 21.56 15.65 44.33
#